data_AF-A0A241VZV2-F1
#
_entry.id   AF-A0A241VZV2-F1
#
_cell.length_a   1.000
_cell.length_b   1.000
_cell.length_c   1.000
_cell.angle_alpha   90.00
_cell.angle_beta   90.00
_cell.angle_gamma   90.00
#
_symmetry.space_group_name_H-M   'P 1'
#
loop_
_entity.id
_entity.type
_entity.pdbx_description
1 polymer ?
#
loop_
_entity_poly.entity_id
_entity_poly.type
_entity_poly.pdbx_seq_one_letter_code
_entity_poly.pdbx_strand_id
1 'polypeptide(L)'
;MSRPEISLQEWLNTDVDQKMKFLQIEMDPKNADGILQYIPNQQENRIHITFRNNTQNLELSGLFNYNNGQQYFISYVVLSFDQYNKLRAKYRRFDRKKNESGLLKKQYKFSQQTASNIKKLKNYWSLSREENVIENLINSHLNRKEIEQTKIQLNTKLIKANILNQAIDKLNKDIYDLNNKNEYLSKKIKEMEKLLAVEYLKSDHYKYLLDENKIETSISKIDEEKIQNKIMEIKENLKVSIYS
;
A
#
# COMPACT_ATOMS: atom_id res chain seq x y z
N MET A 1 16.56 16.97 -61.23
CA MET A 1 15.53 16.32 -60.39
C MET A 1 15.52 17.04 -59.05
N SER A 2 14.47 17.81 -58.74
CA SER A 2 14.32 18.44 -57.43
C SER A 2 14.10 17.36 -56.36
N ARG A 3 14.72 17.52 -55.19
CA ARG A 3 14.46 16.64 -54.04
C ARG A 3 13.00 16.83 -53.60
N PRO A 4 12.30 15.76 -53.18
CA PRO A 4 10.92 15.89 -52.71
C PRO A 4 10.86 16.86 -51.53
N GLU A 5 9.91 17.79 -51.60
CA GLU A 5 9.57 18.67 -50.49
C GLU A 5 9.08 17.80 -49.33
N ILE A 6 9.76 17.88 -48.18
CA ILE A 6 9.37 17.12 -47.00
C ILE A 6 8.30 17.93 -46.29
N SER A 7 7.09 17.37 -46.17
CA SER A 7 6.04 18.00 -45.38
C SER A 7 6.43 18.00 -43.91
N LEU A 8 6.39 19.17 -43.28
CA LEU A 8 6.61 19.27 -41.83
C LEU A 8 5.55 18.47 -41.04
N GLN A 9 4.38 18.22 -41.65
CA GLN A 9 3.33 17.39 -41.08
C GLN A 9 3.75 15.92 -40.94
N GLU A 10 4.39 15.34 -41.96
CA GLU A 10 4.92 13.96 -41.88
C GLU A 10 5.94 13.83 -40.75
N TRP A 11 6.76 14.86 -40.55
CA TRP A 11 7.71 14.88 -39.45
C TRP A 11 7.03 15.04 -38.09
N LEU A 12 5.96 15.84 -37.97
CA LEU A 12 5.22 16.02 -36.73
C LEU A 12 4.38 14.81 -36.34
N ASN A 13 3.94 13.99 -37.29
CA ASN A 13 3.12 12.80 -37.05
C ASN A 13 3.83 11.67 -36.26
N THR A 14 5.11 11.86 -35.91
CA THR A 14 5.88 10.94 -35.06
C THR A 14 6.35 11.70 -33.82
N ASP A 15 6.26 11.10 -32.62
CA ASP A 15 6.63 11.76 -31.36
C ASP A 15 5.96 13.14 -31.14
N VAL A 16 4.68 13.23 -31.50
CA VAL A 16 3.88 14.47 -31.55
C VAL A 16 4.11 15.32 -30.31
N ASP A 17 3.87 14.79 -29.10
CA ASP A 17 4.00 15.54 -27.85
C ASP A 17 5.40 16.15 -27.62
N GLN A 18 6.45 15.44 -28.01
CA GLN A 18 7.82 15.89 -27.80
C GLN A 18 8.23 16.95 -28.83
N LYS A 19 7.88 16.73 -30.09
CA LYS A 19 8.12 17.71 -31.16
C LYS A 19 7.31 18.98 -30.93
N MET A 20 6.14 18.86 -30.33
CA MET A 20 5.28 20.00 -30.01
C MET A 20 5.85 20.84 -28.88
N LYS A 21 6.36 20.21 -27.82
CA LYS A 21 7.13 20.92 -26.78
C LYS A 21 8.36 21.63 -27.36
N PHE A 22 9.07 20.95 -28.25
CA PHE A 22 10.21 21.55 -28.96
C PHE A 22 9.78 22.77 -29.80
N LEU A 23 8.70 22.67 -30.58
CA LEU A 23 8.17 23.79 -31.37
C LEU A 23 7.75 24.96 -30.48
N GLN A 24 7.08 24.72 -29.35
CA GLN A 24 6.71 25.76 -28.40
C GLN A 24 7.94 26.52 -27.88
N ILE A 25 9.01 25.80 -27.55
CA ILE A 25 10.28 26.41 -27.12
C ILE A 25 10.92 27.21 -28.26
N GLU A 26 10.92 26.69 -29.49
CA GLU A 26 11.45 27.41 -30.65
C GLU A 26 10.66 28.66 -31.01
N MET A 27 9.35 28.67 -30.74
CA MET A 27 8.44 29.80 -30.98
C MET A 27 8.40 30.82 -29.85
N ASP A 28 8.90 30.49 -28.65
CA ASP A 28 8.87 31.39 -27.50
C ASP A 28 9.60 32.71 -27.86
N PRO A 29 8.92 33.87 -27.78
CA PRO A 29 9.53 35.17 -28.02
C PRO A 29 10.76 35.43 -27.15
N LYS A 30 10.85 34.80 -25.97
CA LYS A 30 11.99 34.90 -25.05
C LYS A 30 13.19 34.04 -25.47
N ASN A 31 12.99 33.06 -26.34
CA ASN A 31 14.08 32.25 -26.87
C ASN A 31 14.80 33.01 -28.00
N ALA A 32 15.85 33.77 -27.66
CA ALA A 32 16.61 34.57 -28.63
C ALA A 32 17.18 33.73 -29.79
N ASP A 33 17.54 32.48 -29.53
CA ASP A 33 18.08 31.56 -30.52
C ASP A 33 16.99 30.85 -31.35
N GLY A 34 15.72 31.00 -31.00
CA GLY A 34 14.58 30.36 -31.67
C GLY A 34 14.57 30.68 -33.17
N ILE A 35 14.38 29.64 -34.00
CA ILE A 35 14.29 29.83 -35.45
C ILE A 35 12.86 30.00 -35.95
N LEU A 36 11.87 29.80 -35.08
CA LEU A 36 10.46 29.93 -35.40
C LEU A 36 9.84 31.12 -34.66
N GLN A 37 8.78 31.70 -35.21
CA GLN A 37 7.96 32.70 -34.55
C GLN A 37 6.48 32.46 -34.82
N TYR A 38 5.67 32.81 -33.85
CA TYR A 38 4.21 32.83 -33.97
C TYR A 38 3.76 34.09 -34.70
N ILE A 39 2.90 33.94 -35.70
CA ILE A 39 2.13 35.05 -36.29
C ILE A 39 0.69 34.94 -35.78
N PRO A 40 0.20 35.93 -34.99
CA PRO A 40 -1.20 35.97 -34.59
C PRO A 40 -2.06 36.21 -35.83
N ASN A 41 -2.92 35.25 -36.18
CA ASN A 41 -3.99 35.48 -37.13
C ASN A 41 -5.32 35.56 -36.35
N GLN A 42 -5.98 36.71 -36.40
CA GLN A 42 -7.14 37.02 -35.55
C GLN A 42 -8.46 36.49 -36.10
N GLN A 43 -8.48 35.87 -37.29
CA GLN A 43 -9.72 35.55 -38.00
C GLN A 43 -10.03 34.05 -38.11
N GLU A 44 -9.07 33.17 -37.81
CA GLU A 44 -9.29 31.73 -37.83
C GLU A 44 -8.59 31.13 -36.61
N ASN A 45 -9.16 30.11 -35.98
CA ASN A 45 -8.55 29.34 -34.88
C ASN A 45 -7.32 28.53 -35.38
N ARG A 46 -6.39 29.20 -36.08
CA ARG A 46 -5.21 28.67 -36.74
C ARG A 46 -3.97 29.41 -36.27
N ILE A 47 -2.93 28.64 -36.02
CA ILE A 47 -1.62 29.12 -35.60
C ILE A 47 -0.71 29.17 -36.83
N HIS A 48 -0.30 30.38 -37.24
CA HIS A 48 0.70 30.56 -38.29
C HIS A 48 2.09 30.63 -37.68
N ILE A 49 3.04 29.91 -38.25
CA ILE A 49 4.41 29.80 -37.72
C ILE A 49 5.35 30.16 -38.86
N THR A 50 6.30 31.06 -38.65
CA THR A 50 7.27 31.39 -39.69
C THR A 50 8.70 31.24 -39.20
N PHE A 51 9.63 31.11 -40.14
CA PHE A 51 11.04 31.26 -39.80
C PHE A 51 11.29 32.71 -39.41
N ARG A 52 11.99 32.93 -38.30
CA ARG A 52 12.48 34.27 -37.95
C ARG A 52 13.33 34.79 -39.11
N ASN A 53 13.03 36.01 -39.57
CA ASN A 53 13.67 36.69 -40.69
C ASN A 53 13.27 36.21 -42.10
N ASN A 54 12.20 35.44 -42.26
CA ASN A 54 11.65 35.12 -43.59
C ASN A 54 10.23 35.69 -43.74
N THR A 55 9.97 36.42 -44.82
CA THR A 55 8.66 37.00 -45.16
C THR A 55 7.70 36.00 -45.81
N GLN A 56 8.14 34.77 -46.03
CA GLN A 56 7.28 33.67 -46.47
C GLN A 56 6.54 33.09 -45.26
N ASN A 57 5.24 33.33 -45.21
CA ASN A 57 4.34 32.71 -44.25
C ASN A 57 4.39 31.19 -44.42
N LEU A 58 4.65 30.46 -43.33
CA LEU A 58 4.43 29.02 -43.28
C LEU A 58 3.07 28.83 -42.58
N GLU A 59 2.09 28.34 -43.31
CA GLU A 59 0.84 27.85 -42.75
C GLU A 59 1.09 26.41 -42.34
N LEU A 60 0.92 25.98 -41.09
CA LEU A 60 1.25 24.62 -40.61
C LEU A 60 -0.01 23.78 -40.37
N SER A 61 -0.15 22.49 -40.75
CA SER A 61 -1.29 21.64 -40.31
C SER A 61 -0.94 20.50 -39.39
N GLY A 62 -1.64 20.44 -38.25
CA GLY A 62 -1.62 19.33 -37.30
C GLY A 62 -2.55 19.63 -36.12
N LEU A 63 -3.15 18.60 -35.51
CA LEU A 63 -4.00 18.77 -34.33
C LEU A 63 -3.17 19.25 -33.13
N PHE A 64 -3.51 20.41 -32.57
CA PHE A 64 -3.05 20.85 -31.26
C PHE A 64 -4.13 20.51 -30.21
N ASN A 65 -3.74 19.76 -29.18
CA ASN A 65 -4.45 19.78 -27.91
C ASN A 65 -3.61 20.59 -26.93
N TYR A 66 -4.13 21.74 -26.48
CA TYR A 66 -3.61 22.41 -25.29
C TYR A 66 -4.50 22.03 -24.10
N ASN A 67 -3.90 21.93 -22.92
CA ASN A 67 -4.65 21.89 -21.66
C ASN A 67 -5.63 23.06 -21.60
N ASN A 68 -6.84 22.79 -21.08
CA ASN A 68 -8.05 23.63 -20.99
C ASN A 68 -9.12 23.44 -22.09
N GLY A 69 -9.07 22.35 -22.87
CA GLY A 69 -10.24 21.83 -23.59
C GLY A 69 -10.67 22.59 -24.85
N GLN A 70 -9.86 23.53 -25.36
CA GLN A 70 -10.10 24.18 -26.65
C GLN A 70 -9.27 23.52 -27.76
N GLN A 71 -9.94 23.17 -28.86
CA GLN A 71 -9.34 22.59 -30.06
C GLN A 71 -9.07 23.69 -31.09
N TYR A 72 -7.83 23.74 -31.59
CA TYR A 72 -7.42 24.62 -32.67
C TYR A 72 -6.95 23.77 -33.86
N PHE A 73 -7.38 24.15 -35.07
CA PHE A 73 -7.00 23.49 -36.32
C PHE A 73 -5.83 24.24 -36.94
N ILE A 74 -4.96 23.58 -37.69
CA ILE A 74 -3.87 24.26 -38.38
C ILE A 74 -3.82 23.68 -39.83
N SER A 75 -3.36 24.44 -40.86
CA SER A 75 -3.33 24.11 -42.31
C SER A 75 -1.90 24.03 -42.92
N TYR A 76 -1.56 23.05 -43.78
CA TYR A 76 -0.24 22.51 -44.29
C TYR A 76 0.94 23.44 -44.71
N VAL A 77 2.20 23.10 -44.28
CA VAL A 77 3.46 23.81 -44.66
C VAL A 77 4.24 23.04 -45.74
N VAL A 78 4.70 23.76 -46.76
CA VAL A 78 5.87 23.41 -47.57
C VAL A 78 7.12 24.11 -47.00
N LEU A 79 8.07 23.33 -46.49
CA LEU A 79 9.37 23.86 -46.06
C LEU A 79 10.39 23.74 -47.19
N SER A 80 11.28 24.74 -47.32
CA SER A 80 12.49 24.52 -48.08
C SER A 80 13.37 23.46 -47.39
N PHE A 81 14.15 22.72 -48.18
CA PHE A 81 15.01 21.65 -47.66
C PHE A 81 15.98 22.15 -46.58
N ASP A 82 16.52 23.36 -46.74
CA ASP A 82 17.46 23.95 -45.79
C ASP A 82 16.81 24.33 -44.46
N GLN A 83 15.57 24.83 -44.52
CA GLN A 83 14.77 25.14 -43.34
C GLN A 83 14.44 23.88 -42.54
N TYR A 84 14.02 22.81 -43.22
CA TYR A 84 13.75 21.52 -42.59
C TYR A 84 15.00 20.95 -41.90
N ASN A 85 16.17 21.02 -42.54
CA ASN A 85 17.41 20.49 -41.95
C ASN A 85 17.85 21.28 -40.71
N LYS A 86 17.68 22.61 -40.71
CA LYS A 86 17.98 23.45 -39.53
C LYS A 86 17.07 23.07 -38.35
N LEU A 87 15.77 22.92 -38.58
CA LEU A 87 14.80 22.53 -37.56
C LEU A 87 15.08 21.12 -37.01
N ARG A 88 15.31 20.16 -37.90
CA ARG A 88 15.62 18.77 -37.55
C ARG A 88 16.91 18.66 -36.73
N ALA A 89 17.95 19.42 -37.09
CA ALA A 89 19.21 19.43 -36.35
C ALA A 89 19.05 19.95 -34.93
N LYS A 90 18.24 21.00 -34.73
CA LYS A 90 17.91 21.51 -33.40
C LYS A 90 17.08 20.53 -32.57
N TYR A 91 16.07 19.89 -33.17
CA TYR A 91 15.29 18.86 -32.48
C TYR A 91 16.17 17.72 -31.97
N ARG A 92 17.11 17.22 -32.78
CA ARG A 92 18.07 16.18 -32.35
C ARG A 92 18.90 16.60 -31.13
N ARG A 93 19.25 17.88 -31.00
CA ARG A 93 19.98 18.40 -29.83
C ARG A 93 19.07 18.50 -28.60
N PHE A 94 17.83 18.95 -28.79
CA PHE A 94 16.80 18.99 -27.74
C PHE A 94 16.53 17.59 -27.16
N ASP A 95 16.33 16.60 -28.03
CA ASP A 95 16.07 15.21 -27.66
C ASP A 95 17.25 14.58 -26.90
N ARG A 96 18.49 14.81 -27.36
CA ARG A 96 19.70 14.37 -26.63
C ARG A 96 19.82 14.96 -25.23
N LYS A 97 19.59 16.27 -25.07
CA LYS A 97 19.68 16.94 -23.76
C LYS A 97 18.68 16.37 -22.74
N LYS A 98 17.50 15.97 -23.18
CA LYS A 98 16.48 15.33 -22.32
C LYS A 98 16.91 13.93 -21.85
N ASN A 99 17.58 13.16 -22.72
CA ASN A 99 18.09 11.84 -22.37
C ASN A 99 19.36 11.93 -21.48
N GLU A 100 20.10 13.03 -21.55
CA GLU A 100 21.29 13.28 -20.73
C GLU A 100 20.98 13.85 -19.34
N SER A 101 19.83 14.52 -19.14
CA SER A 101 19.50 15.20 -17.87
C SER A 101 19.26 14.29 -16.65
N GLY A 102 19.29 12.96 -16.83
CA GLY A 102 19.24 11.96 -15.75
C GLY A 102 20.56 11.23 -15.48
N LEU A 103 21.59 11.42 -16.30
CA LEU A 103 22.84 10.67 -16.20
C LEU A 103 23.89 11.49 -15.43
N LEU A 104 23.93 11.32 -14.10
CA LEU A 104 25.08 11.74 -13.30
C LEU A 104 26.28 10.88 -13.71
N LYS A 105 27.24 11.47 -14.44
CA LYS A 105 28.52 10.83 -14.76
C LYS A 105 29.32 10.65 -13.46
N LYS A 106 29.10 9.53 -12.76
CA LYS A 106 29.82 9.18 -11.53
C LYS A 106 31.23 8.73 -11.89
N GLN A 107 32.23 9.51 -11.50
CA GLN A 107 33.63 9.09 -11.58
C GLN A 107 33.97 8.32 -10.29
N TYR A 108 34.21 7.01 -10.41
CA TYR A 108 34.64 6.18 -9.29
C TYR A 108 36.16 6.10 -9.25
N LYS A 109 36.77 6.31 -8.08
CA LYS A 109 38.18 6.00 -7.85
C LYS A 109 38.28 4.66 -7.16
N PHE A 110 38.77 3.65 -7.88
CA PHE A 110 39.03 2.32 -7.33
C PHE A 110 40.53 2.12 -7.09
N SER A 111 40.86 1.23 -6.16
CA SER A 111 42.24 0.74 -6.03
C SER A 111 42.63 -0.04 -7.29
N GLN A 112 43.93 -0.15 -7.55
CA GLN A 112 44.45 -0.86 -8.72
C GLN A 112 44.01 -2.33 -8.78
N GLN A 113 43.90 -2.96 -7.61
CA GLN A 113 43.43 -4.34 -7.49
C GLN A 113 41.93 -4.46 -7.81
N THR A 114 41.10 -3.54 -7.29
CA THR A 114 39.66 -3.51 -7.56
C THR A 114 39.38 -3.22 -9.04
N ALA A 115 40.10 -2.27 -9.65
CA ALA A 115 39.99 -1.99 -11.08
C ALA A 115 40.38 -3.20 -11.95
N SER A 116 41.45 -3.91 -11.57
CA SER A 116 41.87 -5.15 -12.25
C SER A 116 40.80 -6.25 -12.17
N ASN A 117 40.14 -6.37 -11.02
CA ASN A 117 39.04 -7.32 -10.83
C ASN A 117 37.80 -6.94 -11.65
N ILE A 118 37.43 -5.66 -11.69
CA ILE A 118 36.32 -5.17 -12.52
C ILE A 118 36.59 -5.48 -14.00
N LYS A 119 37.82 -5.26 -14.47
CA LYS A 119 38.22 -5.56 -15.85
C LYS A 119 38.14 -7.06 -16.17
N LYS A 120 38.57 -7.92 -15.24
CA LYS A 120 38.42 -9.39 -15.37
C LYS A 120 36.95 -9.79 -15.46
N LEU A 121 36.11 -9.27 -14.57
CA LEU A 121 34.67 -9.54 -14.54
C LEU A 121 33.96 -9.04 -15.78
N LYS A 122 34.35 -7.87 -16.31
CA LYS A 122 33.84 -7.33 -17.58
C LYS A 122 34.02 -8.34 -18.71
N ASN A 123 35.21 -8.90 -18.82
CA ASN A 123 35.54 -9.88 -19.84
C ASN A 123 34.80 -11.21 -19.59
N TYR A 124 34.76 -11.67 -18.35
CA TYR A 124 34.07 -12.91 -17.98
C TYR A 124 32.56 -12.86 -18.26
N TRP A 125 31.91 -11.72 -17.97
CA TRP A 125 30.48 -11.49 -18.23
C TRP A 125 30.19 -10.95 -19.63
N SER A 126 31.21 -10.83 -20.50
CA SER A 126 31.07 -10.29 -21.86
C SER A 126 30.37 -8.93 -21.92
N LEU A 127 30.61 -8.08 -20.91
CA LEU A 127 30.01 -6.74 -20.84
C LEU A 127 30.81 -5.73 -21.65
N SER A 128 30.11 -4.80 -22.30
CA SER A 128 30.75 -3.80 -23.17
C SER A 128 31.55 -2.75 -22.38
N ARG A 129 31.14 -2.45 -21.14
CA ARG A 129 31.70 -1.39 -20.29
C ARG A 129 31.89 -1.85 -18.85
N GLU A 130 32.90 -1.28 -18.18
CA GLU A 130 33.20 -1.57 -16.77
C GLU A 130 32.09 -1.05 -15.85
N GLU A 131 31.41 0.02 -16.24
CA GLU A 131 30.24 0.57 -15.56
C GLU A 131 29.12 -0.46 -15.42
N ASN A 132 28.89 -1.30 -16.43
CA ASN A 132 27.86 -2.34 -16.38
C ASN A 132 28.19 -3.42 -15.34
N VAL A 133 29.49 -3.70 -15.11
CA VAL A 133 29.94 -4.62 -14.06
C VAL A 133 29.63 -4.03 -12.69
N ILE A 134 29.94 -2.74 -12.51
CA ILE A 134 29.74 -2.02 -11.24
C ILE A 134 28.24 -1.96 -10.93
N GLU A 135 27.41 -1.61 -11.92
CA GLU A 135 25.96 -1.56 -11.77
C GLU A 135 25.37 -2.94 -11.43
N ASN A 136 25.79 -4.00 -12.12
CA ASN A 136 25.36 -5.36 -11.80
C ASN A 136 25.76 -5.78 -10.38
N LEU A 137 26.96 -5.44 -9.92
CA LEU A 137 27.41 -5.75 -8.56
C LEU A 137 26.62 -4.97 -7.51
N ILE A 138 26.36 -3.69 -7.74
CA ILE A 138 25.55 -2.85 -6.83
C ILE A 138 24.12 -3.38 -6.76
N ASN A 139 23.49 -3.64 -7.91
CA ASN A 139 22.11 -4.14 -7.96
C ASN A 139 21.99 -5.52 -7.30
N SER A 140 22.96 -6.42 -7.52
CA SER A 140 23.02 -7.71 -6.85
C SER A 140 23.15 -7.57 -5.33
N HIS A 141 23.98 -6.64 -4.85
CA HIS A 141 24.15 -6.38 -3.42
C HIS A 141 22.90 -5.77 -2.78
N LEU A 142 22.27 -4.80 -3.45
CA LEU A 142 21.03 -4.17 -2.98
C LEU A 142 19.90 -5.20 -2.90
N ASN A 143 19.71 -6.00 -3.96
CA ASN A 143 18.69 -7.07 -3.98
C ASN A 143 18.92 -8.08 -2.85
N ARG A 144 20.17 -8.49 -2.61
CA ARG A 144 20.49 -9.42 -1.51
C ARG A 144 20.16 -8.82 -0.15
N LYS A 145 20.48 -7.54 0.07
CA LYS A 145 20.19 -6.83 1.32
C LYS A 145 18.67 -6.73 1.57
N GLU A 146 17.89 -6.44 0.53
CA GLU A 146 16.42 -6.42 0.62
C GLU A 146 15.84 -7.80 0.94
N ILE A 147 16.37 -8.87 0.32
CA ILE A 147 15.97 -10.25 0.61
C ILE A 147 16.28 -10.61 2.08
N GLU A 148 17.47 -10.27 2.57
CA GLU A 148 17.85 -10.52 3.97
C GLU A 148 16.96 -9.75 4.96
N GLN A 149 16.65 -8.48 4.68
CA GLN A 149 15.72 -7.68 5.49
C GLN A 149 14.30 -8.28 5.50
N THR A 150 13.81 -8.71 4.34
CA THR A 150 12.49 -9.35 4.20
C THR A 150 12.44 -10.65 5.00
N LYS A 151 13.51 -11.47 4.95
CA LYS A 151 13.62 -12.71 5.72
C LYS A 151 13.57 -12.46 7.23
N ILE A 152 14.26 -11.42 7.72
CA ILE A 152 14.24 -11.04 9.14
C ILE A 152 12.81 -10.65 9.55
N GLN A 153 12.13 -9.80 8.76
CA GLN A 153 10.76 -9.38 9.05
C GLN A 153 9.78 -10.57 9.09
N LEU A 154 9.90 -11.52 8.16
CA LEU A 154 9.07 -12.72 8.12
C LEU A 154 9.30 -13.61 9.36
N ASN A 155 10.55 -13.82 9.76
CA ASN A 155 10.86 -14.57 10.98
C ASN A 155 10.27 -13.89 12.23
N THR A 156 10.35 -12.57 12.35
CA THR A 156 9.73 -11.83 13.46
C THR A 156 8.20 -12.00 13.47
N LYS A 157 7.55 -11.96 12.29
CA LYS A 157 6.10 -12.20 12.19
C LYS A 157 5.72 -13.63 12.62
N LEU A 158 6.51 -14.63 12.22
CA LEU A 158 6.28 -16.03 12.59
C LEU A 158 6.38 -16.24 14.11
N ILE A 159 7.38 -15.65 14.77
CA ILE A 159 7.50 -15.69 16.24
C ILE A 159 6.27 -15.05 16.90
N LYS A 160 5.83 -13.88 16.43
CA LYS A 160 4.63 -13.21 16.96
C LYS A 160 3.38 -14.06 16.80
N ALA A 161 3.21 -14.73 15.66
CA ALA A 161 2.07 -15.62 15.42
C ALA A 161 2.06 -16.82 16.39
N ASN A 162 3.23 -17.42 16.64
CA ASN A 162 3.33 -18.52 17.60
C ASN A 162 2.97 -18.11 19.03
N ILE A 163 3.40 -16.92 19.47
CA ILE A 163 3.03 -16.39 20.79
C ILE A 163 1.51 -16.16 20.88
N LEU A 164 0.89 -15.61 19.83
CA LEU A 164 -0.56 -15.42 19.79
C LEU A 164 -1.30 -16.76 19.82
N ASN A 165 -0.84 -17.77 19.09
CA ASN A 165 -1.44 -19.10 19.12
C ASN A 165 -1.36 -19.73 20.51
N GLN A 166 -0.21 -19.64 21.19
CA GLN A 166 -0.07 -20.12 22.57
C GLN A 166 -1.02 -19.40 23.53
N ALA A 167 -1.22 -18.09 23.36
CA ALA A 167 -2.16 -17.33 24.16
C ALA A 167 -3.62 -17.75 23.89
N ILE A 168 -3.97 -17.99 22.63
CA ILE A 168 -5.29 -18.49 22.21
C ILE A 168 -5.56 -19.87 22.82
N ASP A 169 -4.59 -20.79 22.74
CA ASP A 169 -4.73 -22.14 23.30
C ASP A 169 -4.96 -22.11 24.82
N LYS A 170 -4.24 -21.23 25.52
CA LYS A 170 -4.44 -21.02 26.96
C LYS A 170 -5.85 -20.50 27.26
N LEU A 171 -6.29 -19.46 26.55
CA LEU A 171 -7.63 -18.89 26.74
C LEU A 171 -8.74 -19.91 26.44
N ASN A 172 -8.57 -20.73 25.40
CA ASN A 172 -9.52 -21.81 25.08
C ASN A 172 -9.61 -22.83 26.21
N LYS A 173 -8.49 -23.18 26.84
CA LYS A 173 -8.47 -24.06 28.01
C LYS A 173 -9.18 -23.42 29.20
N ASP A 174 -8.91 -22.15 29.48
CA ASP A 174 -9.57 -21.42 30.58
C ASP A 174 -11.10 -21.36 30.36
N ILE A 175 -11.56 -21.13 29.13
CA ILE A 175 -12.98 -21.16 28.76
C ILE A 175 -13.59 -22.55 29.00
N TYR A 176 -12.89 -23.61 28.59
CA TYR A 176 -13.36 -24.99 28.81
C TYR A 176 -13.52 -25.30 30.30
N ASP A 177 -12.52 -24.94 31.12
CA ASP A 177 -12.56 -25.16 32.56
C ASP A 177 -13.69 -24.36 33.25
N LEU A 178 -13.91 -23.11 32.81
CA LEU A 178 -15.02 -22.29 33.30
C LEU A 178 -16.38 -22.87 32.92
N ASN A 179 -16.54 -23.38 31.70
CA ASN A 179 -17.79 -24.01 31.26
C ASN A 179 -18.10 -25.26 32.10
N ASN A 180 -17.10 -26.11 32.36
CA ASN A 180 -17.28 -27.28 33.22
C ASN A 180 -17.70 -26.89 34.64
N LYS A 181 -17.06 -25.85 35.20
CA LYS A 181 -17.41 -25.32 36.52
C LYS A 181 -18.84 -24.78 36.55
N ASN A 182 -19.26 -24.08 35.49
CA ASN A 182 -20.61 -23.55 35.38
C ASN A 182 -21.67 -24.65 35.30
N GLU A 183 -21.41 -25.71 34.52
CA GLU A 183 -22.29 -26.88 34.44
C GLU A 183 -22.42 -27.58 35.80
N TYR A 184 -21.30 -27.76 36.51
CA TYR A 184 -21.29 -28.33 37.85
C TYR A 184 -22.11 -27.51 38.84
N LEU A 185 -21.92 -26.18 38.86
CA LEU A 185 -22.68 -25.29 39.72
C LEU A 185 -24.17 -25.30 39.37
N SER A 186 -24.51 -25.33 38.08
CA SER A 186 -25.90 -25.42 37.62
C SER A 186 -26.59 -26.70 38.10
N LYS A 187 -25.88 -27.84 38.11
CA LYS A 187 -26.40 -29.10 38.67
C LYS A 187 -26.65 -28.97 40.17
N LYS A 188 -25.69 -28.42 40.92
CA LYS A 188 -25.84 -28.20 42.37
C LYS A 188 -27.00 -27.26 42.72
N ILE A 189 -27.20 -26.19 41.96
CA ILE A 189 -28.33 -25.27 42.17
C ILE A 189 -29.65 -26.03 42.02
N LYS A 190 -29.82 -26.83 40.96
CA LYS A 190 -31.03 -27.64 40.77
C LYS A 190 -31.27 -28.64 41.90
N GLU A 191 -30.21 -29.25 42.43
CA GLU A 191 -30.32 -30.13 43.60
C GLU A 191 -30.78 -29.37 44.84
N MET A 192 -30.23 -28.18 45.09
CA MET A 192 -30.65 -27.31 46.20
C MET A 192 -32.10 -26.84 46.04
N GLU A 193 -32.52 -26.44 44.85
CA GLU A 193 -33.90 -26.08 44.55
C GLU A 193 -34.87 -27.23 44.88
N LYS A 194 -34.50 -28.46 44.49
CA LYS A 194 -35.30 -29.66 44.81
C LYS A 194 -35.39 -29.91 46.32
N LEU A 195 -34.26 -29.83 47.02
CA LEU A 195 -34.24 -30.03 48.48
C LEU A 195 -35.07 -28.96 49.19
N LEU A 196 -34.95 -27.70 48.76
CA LEU A 196 -35.71 -26.59 49.31
C LEU A 196 -37.21 -26.79 49.10
N ALA A 197 -37.63 -27.20 47.90
CA ALA A 197 -39.04 -27.50 47.62
C ALA A 197 -39.58 -28.62 48.51
N VAL A 198 -38.80 -29.69 48.75
CA VAL A 198 -39.18 -30.78 49.66
C VAL A 198 -39.34 -30.29 51.09
N GLU A 199 -38.42 -29.46 51.59
CA GLU A 199 -38.51 -28.91 52.95
C GLU A 199 -39.70 -27.95 53.11
N TYR A 200 -40.02 -27.15 52.09
CA TYR A 200 -41.25 -26.34 52.09
C TYR A 200 -42.50 -27.20 52.17
N LEU A 201 -42.62 -28.24 51.33
CA LEU A 201 -43.77 -29.14 51.35
C LEU A 201 -43.93 -29.86 52.70
N LYS A 202 -42.82 -30.30 53.31
CA LYS A 202 -42.85 -30.86 54.66
C LYS A 202 -43.30 -29.83 55.69
N SER A 203 -42.76 -28.61 55.63
CA SER A 203 -43.14 -27.53 56.54
C SER A 203 -44.64 -27.23 56.45
N ASP A 204 -45.18 -27.12 55.23
CA ASP A 204 -46.59 -26.88 55.00
C ASP A 204 -47.47 -28.05 55.47
N HIS A 205 -47.02 -29.29 55.26
CA HIS A 205 -47.71 -30.48 55.77
C HIS A 205 -47.75 -30.50 57.30
N TYR A 206 -46.64 -30.18 57.97
CA TYR A 206 -46.61 -30.11 59.44
C TYR A 206 -47.48 -28.98 59.97
N LYS A 207 -47.50 -27.81 59.34
CA LYS A 207 -48.43 -26.72 59.70
C LYS A 207 -49.88 -27.18 59.59
N TYR A 208 -50.24 -27.81 58.48
CA TYR A 208 -51.57 -28.37 58.27
C TYR A 208 -51.96 -29.35 59.40
N LEU A 209 -51.07 -30.28 59.76
CA LEU A 209 -51.33 -31.24 60.83
C LEU A 209 -51.48 -30.56 62.20
N LEU A 210 -50.67 -29.54 62.51
CA LEU A 210 -50.80 -28.79 63.76
C LEU A 210 -52.13 -28.04 63.83
N ASP A 211 -52.54 -27.40 62.73
CA ASP A 211 -53.82 -26.68 62.61
C ASP A 211 -55.01 -27.65 62.73
N GLU A 212 -54.98 -28.79 62.04
CA GLU A 212 -56.02 -29.83 62.09
C GLU A 212 -56.23 -30.36 63.52
N ASN A 213 -55.14 -30.52 64.27
CA ASN A 213 -55.17 -31.00 65.65
C ASN A 213 -55.34 -29.87 66.69
N LYS A 214 -55.54 -28.61 66.25
CA LYS A 214 -55.67 -27.41 67.10
C LYS A 214 -54.52 -27.25 68.10
N ILE A 215 -53.31 -27.64 67.70
CA ILE A 215 -52.11 -27.51 68.52
C ILE A 215 -51.53 -26.12 68.30
N GLU A 216 -51.77 -25.21 69.24
CA GLU A 216 -51.11 -23.91 69.24
C GLU A 216 -49.63 -24.07 69.58
N THR A 217 -48.77 -23.68 68.65
CA THR A 217 -47.32 -23.63 68.88
C THR A 217 -46.88 -22.18 68.93
N SER A 218 -46.24 -21.78 70.02
CA SER A 218 -45.49 -20.53 70.05
C SER A 218 -44.26 -20.71 69.18
N ILE A 219 -44.14 -19.95 68.09
CA ILE A 219 -42.93 -19.95 67.25
C ILE A 219 -41.75 -19.53 68.13
N SER A 220 -40.96 -20.50 68.59
CA SER A 220 -39.70 -20.17 69.23
C SER A 220 -38.80 -19.57 68.16
N LYS A 221 -38.34 -18.33 68.34
CA LYS A 221 -37.29 -17.80 67.49
C LYS A 221 -36.09 -18.74 67.55
N ILE A 222 -35.75 -19.32 66.40
CA ILE A 222 -34.51 -20.07 66.28
C ILE A 222 -33.38 -19.06 66.46
N ASP A 223 -32.49 -19.34 67.39
CA ASP A 223 -31.33 -18.51 67.67
C ASP A 223 -30.44 -18.40 66.42
N GLU A 224 -30.07 -17.18 66.07
CA GLU A 224 -29.26 -16.88 64.90
C GLU A 224 -27.88 -17.52 65.01
N GLU A 225 -27.35 -17.68 66.23
CA GLU A 225 -26.11 -18.41 66.49
C GLU A 225 -26.23 -19.90 66.09
N LYS A 226 -27.36 -20.54 66.37
CA LYS A 226 -27.62 -21.93 65.97
C LYS A 226 -27.71 -22.07 64.46
N ILE A 227 -28.31 -21.08 63.77
CA ILE A 227 -28.37 -21.06 62.31
C ILE A 227 -26.96 -20.96 61.71
N GLN A 228 -26.13 -20.04 62.22
CA GLN A 228 -24.75 -19.88 61.73
C GLN A 228 -23.90 -21.12 61.99
N ASN A 229 -24.03 -21.75 63.16
CA ASN A 229 -23.34 -23.00 63.47
C ASN A 229 -23.74 -24.12 62.51
N LYS A 230 -25.03 -24.24 62.17
CA LYS A 230 -25.48 -25.24 61.21
C LYS A 230 -24.98 -24.95 59.79
N ILE A 231 -24.92 -23.68 59.39
CA ILE A 231 -24.32 -23.26 58.11
C ILE A 231 -22.84 -23.64 58.05
N MET A 232 -22.09 -23.47 59.14
CA MET A 232 -20.69 -23.89 59.22
C MET A 232 -20.52 -25.41 59.08
N GLU A 233 -21.30 -26.19 59.83
CA GLU A 233 -21.26 -27.67 59.75
C GLU A 233 -21.55 -28.16 58.32
N ILE A 234 -22.56 -27.58 57.65
CA ILE A 234 -22.87 -27.88 56.25
C ILE A 234 -21.69 -27.53 55.33
N LYS A 235 -21.08 -26.35 55.52
CA LYS A 235 -19.91 -25.92 54.73
C LYS A 235 -18.71 -26.85 54.91
N GLU A 236 -18.47 -27.35 56.12
CA GLU A 236 -17.38 -28.29 56.40
C GLU A 236 -17.62 -29.65 55.74
N ASN A 237 -18.82 -30.20 55.87
CA ASN A 237 -19.20 -31.46 55.22
C ASN A 237 -19.12 -31.38 53.69
N LEU A 238 -19.47 -30.22 53.11
CA LEU A 238 -19.34 -29.97 51.68
C LEU A 238 -17.88 -29.84 51.20
N LYS A 239 -16.94 -29.40 52.06
CA LYS A 239 -15.51 -29.37 51.73
C LYS A 239 -14.92 -30.78 51.66
N VAL A 240 -15.29 -31.67 52.58
CA VAL A 240 -14.77 -33.05 52.63
C VAL A 240 -15.19 -33.88 51.40
N SER A 241 -16.39 -33.64 50.88
CA SER A 241 -16.92 -34.31 49.68
C SER A 241 -16.29 -33.87 48.35
N ILE A 242 -15.50 -32.79 48.30
CA ILE A 242 -14.85 -32.31 47.06
C ILE A 242 -13.46 -32.94 46.86
N TYR A 243 -12.90 -33.58 47.90
CA TYR A 243 -11.55 -34.18 47.90
C TYR A 243 -11.55 -35.72 48.08
N SER A 244 -12.73 -36.36 48.01
CA SER A 244 -12.91 -37.82 48.00
C SER A 244 -13.49 -38.27 46.67
#